data_AF-A0A4U2MYY8-F1
#
_entry.id   AF-A0A4U2MYY8-F1
#
_cell.length_a   1.000
_cell.length_b   1.000
_cell.length_c   1.000
_cell.angle_alpha   90.00
_cell.angle_beta   90.00
_cell.angle_gamma   90.00
#
_symmetry.space_group_name_H-M   'P 1'
#
loop_
_entity.id
_entity.type
_entity.pdbx_description
1 polymer ?
#
loop_
_entity_poly.entity_id
_entity_poly.type
_entity_poly.pdbx_seq_one_letter_code
_entity_poly.pdbx_strand_id
1 'polypeptide(L)' 'MTVRLKVFRQEIKLTQQQMAKSIGVSLSMYEKVERGSIKASRNFIDAFKHKYPHIDINYIFFGF' A
#
# COMPACT_ATOMS: atom_id res chain seq x y z
N MET A 1 13.46 -3.04 -6.55
CA MET A 1 12.53 -3.82 -5.69
C MET A 1 11.11 -3.39 -6.02
N THR A 2 10.35 -4.25 -6.68
CA THR A 2 9.00 -3.94 -7.15
C THR A 2 8.01 -4.12 -6.01
N VAL A 3 7.44 -3.02 -5.51
CA VAL A 3 6.43 -3.07 -4.44
C VAL A 3 5.17 -3.77 -4.99
N ARG A 4 4.67 -4.81 -4.31
CA ARG A 4 3.49 -5.59 -4.76
C ARG A 4 2.15 -4.91 -4.44
N LEU A 5 2.21 -3.69 -3.89
CA LEU A 5 1.06 -2.87 -3.50
C LEU A 5 0.10 -2.61 -4.68
N LYS A 6 0.64 -2.40 -5.89
CA LYS A 6 -0.15 -2.22 -7.11
C LYS A 6 -0.99 -3.46 -7.44
N VAL A 7 -0.38 -4.64 -7.33
CA VAL A 7 -1.04 -5.92 -7.62
C VAL A 7 -2.20 -6.13 -6.64
N PHE A 8 -1.91 -5.99 -5.34
CA PHE A 8 -2.93 -6.10 -4.31
C PHE A 8 -4.10 -5.13 -4.53
N ARG A 9 -3.82 -3.85 -4.81
CA ARG A 9 -4.85 -2.85 -5.09
C ARG A 9 -5.73 -3.26 -6.29
N GLN A 10 -5.13 -3.82 -7.34
CA GLN A 10 -5.85 -4.27 -8.53
C GLN A 10 -6.71 -5.50 -8.25
N GLU A 11 -6.24 -6.45 -7.42
CA GLU A 11 -7.02 -7.62 -7.00
C GLU A 11 -8.30 -7.24 -6.27
N ILE A 12 -8.23 -6.23 -5.40
CA ILE A 12 -9.40 -5.68 -4.68
C ILE A 12 -10.17 -4.62 -5.49
N LYS A 13 -9.82 -4.42 -6.77
CA LYS A 13 -10.49 -3.52 -7.74
C LYS A 13 -10.62 -2.07 -7.28
N LEU A 14 -9.64 -1.54 -6.55
CA LEU A 14 -9.63 -0.14 -6.12
C LEU A 14 -8.79 0.75 -7.04
N THR A 15 -9.22 1.99 -7.21
CA THR A 15 -8.36 3.06 -7.76
C THR A 15 -7.31 3.48 -6.72
N GLN A 16 -6.24 4.15 -7.15
CA GLN A 16 -5.23 4.68 -6.23
C GLN A 16 -5.85 5.66 -5.21
N GLN A 17 -6.83 6.46 -5.65
CA GLN A 17 -7.55 7.39 -4.78
C GLN A 17 -8.42 6.67 -3.75
N GLN A 18 -9.18 5.65 -4.16
CA GLN A 18 -9.97 4.83 -3.24
C GLN A 18 -9.08 4.12 -2.23
N MET A 19 -7.94 3.60 -2.68
CA MET A 19 -7.00 2.92 -1.83
C MET A 19 -6.37 3.86 -0.81
N ALA A 20 -5.90 5.03 -1.23
CA ALA A 20 -5.37 6.06 -0.34
C ALA A 20 -6.39 6.46 0.73
N LYS A 21 -7.65 6.69 0.32
CA LYS A 21 -8.75 7.00 1.23
C LYS A 21 -9.03 5.85 2.20
N SER A 22 -8.92 4.59 1.76
CA SER A 22 -9.20 3.41 2.59
C SER A 22 -8.23 3.24 3.78
N ILE A 23 -6.99 3.72 3.63
CA ILE A 23 -5.95 3.66 4.65
C ILE A 23 -5.64 5.03 5.27
N GLY A 24 -6.42 6.07 4.95
CA GLY A 24 -6.29 7.40 5.56
C GLY A 24 -5.01 8.17 5.17
N VAL A 25 -4.49 7.99 3.95
CA VAL A 25 -3.31 8.73 3.44
C VAL A 25 -3.68 9.60 2.25
N SER A 26 -2.83 10.57 1.92
CA SER A 26 -3.01 11.37 0.70
C SER A 26 -2.75 10.54 -0.56
N LEU A 27 -3.42 10.87 -1.67
CA LEU A 27 -3.22 10.22 -2.96
C LEU A 27 -1.73 10.29 -3.39
N SER A 28 -1.11 11.47 -3.27
CA SER A 28 0.29 11.66 -3.65
C SER A 28 1.24 10.76 -2.85
N MET A 29 0.98 10.56 -1.55
CA MET A 29 1.76 9.64 -0.71
C MET A 29 1.60 8.21 -1.21
N TYR A 30 0.35 7.77 -1.42
CA TYR A 30 0.05 6.42 -1.91
C TYR A 30 0.72 6.14 -3.26
N GLU A 31 0.61 7.04 -4.24
CA GLU A 31 1.23 6.89 -5.56
C GLU A 31 2.75 6.77 -5.48
N LYS A 32 3.40 7.60 -4.65
CA LYS A 32 4.86 7.58 -4.47
C LYS A 32 5.32 6.25 -3.85
N VAL A 33 4.57 5.71 -2.89
CA VAL A 33 4.86 4.40 -2.29
C VAL A 33 4.61 3.28 -3.30
N GLU A 34 3.46 3.28 -3.99
CA GLU A 34 3.10 2.23 -4.96
C GLU A 34 4.12 2.12 -6.10
N ARG A 35 4.61 3.26 -6.61
CA ARG A 35 5.64 3.28 -7.68
C ARG A 35 7.07 3.11 -7.17
N GLY A 36 7.27 3.01 -5.85
CA GLY A 36 8.59 2.85 -5.24
C GLY A 36 9.47 4.10 -5.24
N SER A 37 8.92 5.29 -5.51
CA SER A 37 9.67 6.55 -5.41
C SER A 37 10.01 6.92 -3.97
N ILE A 38 9.20 6.47 -3.00
CA ILE A 38 9.47 6.61 -1.56
C ILE A 38 9.22 5.27 -0.87
N LYS A 39 9.93 5.02 0.24
CA LYS A 39 9.63 3.88 1.11
C LYS A 39 8.36 4.15 1.91
N ALA A 40 7.57 3.11 2.16
CA ALA A 40 6.46 3.17 3.09
C ALA A 40 6.98 3.48 4.50
N SER A 41 6.43 4.50 5.15
CA SER A 41 6.73 4.78 6.55
C SER A 41 6.06 3.75 7.46
N ARG A 42 6.49 3.67 8.72
CA ARG A 42 5.85 2.80 9.73
C ARG A 42 4.35 3.09 9.83
N ASN A 43 3.95 4.36 9.91
CA ASN A 43 2.53 4.74 9.96
C ASN A 43 1.75 4.27 8.72
N PHE A 44 2.36 4.30 7.52
CA PHE A 44 1.70 3.79 6.31
C PHE A 44 1.46 2.28 6.41
N ILE A 45 2.49 1.54 6.84
CA ILE A 45 2.41 0.09 7.02
C ILE A 45 1.38 -0.27 8.10
N ASP A 46 1.36 0.46 9.22
CA ASP A 46 0.42 0.24 10.31
C ASP A 46 -1.02 0.53 9.88
N ALA A 47 -1.27 1.63 9.17
CA ALA A 47 -2.59 1.94 8.64
C ALA A 47 -3.07 0.88 7.64
N PHE A 48 -2.16 0.40 6.78
CA PHE A 48 -2.44 -0.65 5.82
C PHE A 48 -2.72 -2.00 6.49
N LYS A 49 -1.92 -2.38 7.50
CA LYS A 49 -2.10 -3.59 8.31
C LYS A 49 -3.41 -3.53 9.11
N HIS A 50 -3.74 -2.39 9.67
CA HIS A 50 -5.01 -2.19 10.39
C HIS A 50 -6.21 -2.37 9.46
N LYS A 51 -6.13 -1.83 8.23
CA LYS A 51 -7.23 -1.93 7.26
C LYS A 51 -7.35 -3.33 6.65
N TYR A 52 -6.23 -4.01 6.46
CA TYR A 52 -6.13 -5.31 5.81
C TYR A 52 -5.31 -6.28 6.68
N PRO A 53 -5.85 -6.76 7.81
CA PRO A 53 -5.08 -7.55 8.79
C PRO A 53 -4.68 -8.94 8.29
N HIS A 54 -5.34 -9.45 7.26
CA HIS A 54 -5.12 -10.81 6.73
C HIS A 54 -4.02 -10.92 5.69
N ILE A 55 -3.40 -9.81 5.30
CA ILE A 55 -2.39 -9.80 4.25
C ILE A 55 -0.98 -9.87 4.82
N ASP A 56 -0.09 -10.50 4.06
CA ASP A 56 1.32 -10.55 4.39
C ASP A 56 2.02 -9.24 4.04
N ILE A 57 2.33 -8.45 5.07
CA ILE A 57 3.05 -7.19 4.95
C ILE A 57 4.45 -7.39 4.35
N ASN A 58 5.10 -8.52 4.64
CA ASN A 58 6.43 -8.80 4.09
C ASN A 58 6.35 -9.04 2.60
N TYR A 59 5.38 -9.83 2.15
CA TYR A 59 5.11 -10.03 0.74
C TYR A 59 4.81 -8.71 0.00
N ILE A 60 4.03 -7.82 0.61
CA ILE A 60 3.64 -6.54 -0.02
C ILE A 60 4.79 -5.53 -0.12
N PHE A 61 5.53 -5.32 0.98
CA PHE A 61 6.48 -4.21 1.10
C PHE A 61 7.95 -4.63 1.02
N PHE A 62 8.30 -5.88 1.33
CA PHE A 62 9.68 -6.36 1.42
C PHE A 62 10.02 -7.43 0.37
N GLY A 63 9.01 -8.11 -0.18
CA GLY A 63 9.12 -9.00 -1.33
C GLY A 63 9.67 -10.40 -1.02
N PHE A 64 9.68 -10.81 0.26
CA PHE A 64 10.06 -12.14 0.73
C PHE A 64 9.08 -12.63 1.80
#